data_AF-A0A2P8A2S6-F1
#
_entry.id   AF-A0A2P8A2S6-F1
#
_cell.length_a   1.000
_cell.length_b   1.000
_cell.length_c   1.000
_cell.angle_alpha   90.00
_cell.angle_beta   90.00
_cell.angle_gamma   90.00
#
_symmetry.space_group_name_H-M   'P 1'
#
loop_
_entity.id
_entity.type
_entity.pdbx_description
1 polymer ?
#
loop_
_entity_poly.entity_id
_entity_poly.type
_entity_poly.pdbx_seq_one_letter_code
_entity_poly.pdbx_strand_id
1 'polypeptide(L)'
;MHDPLLTPAGIEQCRILAKDFPFKNDVELVVASPLKRTIYTALYSFPEPIEKRHLKVIAMPELQETSDLPCDTGSSPAEVAREFQSKPIDLSAIETPEGQHWNSKTGKWAPNADAIIARAAAARKWLLSRPEKDIVVVTHGGFLHYFTEDWIGADRFAGIHHHHLPSSVAYHPHHHLGEFDIILNNRHAGTGWANTEYRTYTFKSATDPTFVETPESLARRSGTEKPLSKEEMKNLQRTATVKPEEPGHQKAASIQAKV
;
A
#
# COMPACT_ATOMS: atom_id res chain seq x y z
N MET A 1 -10.64 10.30 -14.25
CA MET A 1 -11.75 9.48 -13.72
C MET A 1 -11.57 9.39 -12.21
N HIS A 2 -12.63 9.60 -11.43
CA HIS A 2 -12.59 9.52 -9.97
C HIS A 2 -12.83 8.07 -9.50
N ASP A 3 -12.05 7.59 -8.52
CA ASP A 3 -12.15 6.24 -7.92
C ASP A 3 -12.56 5.14 -8.92
N PRO A 4 -11.74 4.90 -9.96
CA PRO A 4 -12.12 4.06 -11.10
C PRO A 4 -12.32 2.61 -10.68
N LEU A 5 -13.25 1.95 -11.37
CA LEU A 5 -13.41 0.49 -11.34
C LEU A 5 -12.30 -0.20 -12.13
N LEU A 6 -12.22 -1.53 -12.00
CA LEU A 6 -11.41 -2.34 -12.90
C LEU A 6 -11.95 -2.26 -14.34
N THR A 7 -11.03 -2.28 -15.30
CA THR A 7 -11.37 -2.47 -16.71
C THR A 7 -11.71 -3.95 -16.98
N PRO A 8 -12.36 -4.29 -18.10
CA PRO A 8 -12.58 -5.69 -18.48
C PRO A 8 -11.28 -6.51 -18.52
N ALA A 9 -10.18 -5.92 -19.01
CA ALA A 9 -8.87 -6.55 -19.00
C ALA A 9 -8.34 -6.77 -17.57
N GLY A 10 -8.57 -5.82 -16.65
CA GLY A 10 -8.20 -5.97 -15.25
C GLY A 10 -8.99 -7.07 -14.53
N ILE A 11 -10.28 -7.22 -14.84
CA ILE A 11 -11.10 -8.33 -14.33
C ILE A 11 -10.55 -9.68 -14.82
N GLU A 12 -10.15 -9.77 -16.09
CA GLU A 12 -9.58 -11.00 -16.63
C GLU A 12 -8.24 -11.35 -15.98
N GLN A 13 -7.37 -10.36 -15.75
CA GLN A 13 -6.15 -10.54 -14.97
C GLN A 13 -6.44 -11.08 -13.56
N CYS A 14 -7.48 -10.56 -12.89
CA CYS A 14 -7.89 -11.05 -11.57
C CYS A 14 -8.32 -12.52 -11.60
N ARG A 15 -9.06 -12.94 -12.64
CA ARG A 15 -9.49 -14.33 -12.80
C ARG A 15 -8.34 -15.28 -13.10
N ILE A 16 -7.36 -14.85 -13.89
CA ILE A 16 -6.13 -15.61 -14.12
C ILE A 16 -5.40 -15.82 -12.79
N LEU A 17 -5.25 -14.76 -11.99
CA LEU A 17 -4.66 -14.89 -10.66
C LEU A 17 -5.47 -15.86 -9.77
N ALA A 18 -6.80 -15.76 -9.74
CA ALA A 18 -7.63 -16.68 -8.95
C ALA A 18 -7.40 -18.16 -9.30
N LYS A 19 -7.21 -18.45 -10.59
CA LYS A 19 -6.92 -19.80 -11.07
C LYS A 19 -5.54 -20.27 -10.65
N ASP A 20 -4.53 -19.41 -10.80
CA ASP A 20 -3.12 -19.78 -10.70
C ASP A 20 -2.54 -19.56 -9.29
N PHE A 21 -3.28 -18.92 -8.37
CA PHE A 21 -2.83 -18.63 -7.02
C PHE A 21 -2.66 -19.93 -6.20
N PRO A 22 -1.41 -20.31 -5.82
CA PRO A 22 -1.14 -21.63 -5.26
C PRO A 22 -1.58 -21.76 -3.79
N PHE A 23 -1.69 -20.65 -3.06
CA PHE A 23 -1.96 -20.61 -1.61
C PHE A 23 -3.44 -20.41 -1.27
N LYS A 24 -4.35 -20.57 -2.23
CA LYS A 24 -5.79 -20.31 -2.05
C LYS A 24 -6.44 -21.08 -0.90
N ASN A 25 -5.89 -22.23 -0.54
CA ASN A 25 -6.39 -23.02 0.59
C ASN A 25 -5.85 -22.51 1.93
N ASP A 26 -4.77 -21.77 1.97
CA ASP A 26 -4.10 -21.36 3.23
C ASP A 26 -4.59 -19.99 3.71
N VAL A 27 -5.16 -19.16 2.83
CA VAL A 27 -5.64 -17.80 3.16
C VAL A 27 -6.64 -17.81 4.32
N GLU A 28 -6.31 -17.08 5.38
CA GLU A 28 -7.13 -16.92 6.59
C GLU A 28 -7.78 -15.53 6.68
N LEU A 29 -7.20 -14.53 5.99
CA LEU A 29 -7.73 -13.16 5.96
C LEU A 29 -7.45 -12.50 4.60
N VAL A 30 -8.39 -11.69 4.14
CA VAL A 30 -8.23 -10.81 2.97
C VAL A 30 -8.45 -9.36 3.41
N VAL A 31 -7.48 -8.51 3.13
CA VAL A 31 -7.54 -7.07 3.42
C VAL A 31 -7.28 -6.30 2.13
N ALA A 32 -8.02 -5.23 1.90
CA ALA A 32 -7.85 -4.41 0.71
C ALA A 32 -7.91 -2.92 1.06
N SER A 33 -7.26 -2.07 0.25
CA SER A 33 -7.56 -0.64 0.32
C SER A 33 -9.05 -0.39 0.00
N PRO A 34 -9.67 0.68 0.53
CA PRO A 34 -11.10 0.93 0.29
C PRO A 34 -11.40 1.50 -1.11
N LEU A 35 -10.39 1.73 -1.95
CA LEU A 35 -10.60 2.11 -3.35
C LEU A 35 -11.31 0.97 -4.11
N LYS A 36 -12.26 1.33 -4.99
CA LYS A 36 -13.15 0.32 -5.61
C LYS A 36 -12.36 -0.72 -6.39
N ARG A 37 -11.32 -0.31 -7.12
CA ARG A 37 -10.45 -1.22 -7.87
C ARG A 37 -9.81 -2.29 -6.98
N THR A 38 -9.36 -1.96 -5.76
CA THR A 38 -8.71 -2.95 -4.88
C THR A 38 -9.70 -3.89 -4.24
N ILE A 39 -10.89 -3.40 -3.87
CA ILE A 39 -11.97 -4.27 -3.37
C ILE A 39 -12.41 -5.26 -4.46
N TYR A 40 -12.61 -4.79 -5.70
CA TYR A 40 -12.94 -5.68 -6.82
C TYR A 40 -11.81 -6.64 -7.16
N THR A 41 -10.54 -6.23 -7.12
CA THR A 41 -9.41 -7.16 -7.27
C THR A 41 -9.45 -8.24 -6.19
N ALA A 42 -9.68 -7.89 -4.92
CA ALA A 42 -9.79 -8.87 -3.85
C ALA A 42 -10.92 -9.89 -4.11
N LEU A 43 -12.10 -9.41 -4.50
CA LEU A 43 -13.27 -10.25 -4.79
C LEU A 43 -13.05 -11.17 -6.00
N TYR A 44 -12.42 -10.69 -7.07
CA TYR A 44 -12.22 -11.47 -8.29
C TYR A 44 -11.00 -12.38 -8.24
N SER A 45 -9.96 -12.03 -7.48
CA SER A 45 -8.73 -12.83 -7.36
C SER A 45 -8.77 -13.86 -6.24
N PHE A 46 -9.57 -13.65 -5.20
CA PHE A 46 -9.64 -14.56 -4.05
C PHE A 46 -11.07 -15.07 -3.75
N PRO A 47 -11.89 -15.44 -4.76
CA PRO A 47 -13.25 -15.90 -4.52
C PRO A 47 -13.26 -17.21 -3.71
N GLU A 48 -12.33 -18.13 -3.96
CA GLU A 48 -12.28 -19.41 -3.24
C GLU A 48 -12.06 -19.24 -1.72
N PRO A 49 -11.05 -18.49 -1.23
CA PRO A 49 -10.95 -18.16 0.20
C PRO A 49 -12.23 -17.52 0.76
N ILE A 50 -12.78 -16.52 0.07
CA ILE A 50 -13.94 -15.75 0.53
C ILE A 50 -15.17 -16.65 0.67
N GLU A 51 -15.48 -17.46 -0.34
CA GLU A 51 -16.67 -18.29 -0.38
C GLU A 51 -16.55 -19.54 0.48
N LYS A 52 -15.45 -20.29 0.37
CA LYS A 52 -15.30 -21.58 1.08
C LYS A 52 -15.06 -21.39 2.57
N ARG A 53 -14.29 -20.38 2.95
CA ARG A 53 -13.98 -20.07 4.36
C ARG A 53 -14.88 -18.97 4.93
N HIS A 54 -15.86 -18.48 4.17
CA HIS A 54 -16.80 -17.44 4.57
C HIS A 54 -16.09 -16.17 5.07
N LEU A 55 -14.94 -15.85 4.48
CA LEU A 55 -14.15 -14.68 4.85
C LEU A 55 -14.84 -13.41 4.36
N LYS A 56 -14.66 -12.32 5.10
CA LYS A 56 -14.94 -10.97 4.60
C LYS A 56 -13.64 -10.30 4.18
N VAL A 57 -13.71 -9.47 3.14
CA VAL A 57 -12.61 -8.56 2.81
C VAL A 57 -12.68 -7.35 3.74
N ILE A 58 -11.65 -7.11 4.53
CA ILE A 58 -11.56 -5.90 5.37
C ILE A 58 -11.10 -4.72 4.50
N ALA A 59 -11.91 -3.66 4.43
CA ALA A 59 -11.52 -2.42 3.78
C ALA A 59 -10.67 -1.56 4.73
N MET A 60 -9.35 -1.55 4.54
CA MET A 60 -8.39 -0.89 5.42
C MET A 60 -7.84 0.42 4.82
N PRO A 61 -8.25 1.61 5.32
CA PRO A 61 -7.82 2.92 4.82
C PRO A 61 -6.32 3.13 4.64
N GLU A 62 -5.50 2.57 5.53
CA GLU A 62 -4.05 2.73 5.51
C GLU A 62 -3.43 2.28 4.19
N LEU A 63 -4.04 1.30 3.51
CA LEU A 63 -3.55 0.68 2.27
C LEU A 63 -3.85 1.49 1.00
N GLN A 64 -4.39 2.70 1.11
CA GLN A 64 -4.72 3.52 -0.06
C GLN A 64 -3.48 4.02 -0.82
N GLU A 65 -3.65 4.27 -2.12
CA GLU A 65 -2.61 4.85 -2.98
C GLU A 65 -2.13 6.22 -2.47
N THR A 66 -0.93 6.57 -2.90
CA THR A 66 -0.10 7.68 -2.43
C THR A 66 -0.55 9.04 -2.92
N SER A 67 -1.07 9.17 -4.13
CA SER A 67 -1.38 10.48 -4.72
C SER A 67 -2.77 11.02 -4.33
N ASP A 68 -2.98 12.32 -4.56
CA ASP A 68 -4.24 13.05 -4.43
C ASP A 68 -4.99 13.21 -5.77
N LEU A 69 -4.51 12.56 -6.84
CA LEU A 69 -5.19 12.59 -8.12
C LEU A 69 -6.60 12.01 -7.99
N PRO A 70 -7.56 12.46 -8.81
CA PRO A 70 -8.92 11.93 -8.75
C PRO A 70 -9.02 10.40 -8.80
N CYS A 71 -8.13 9.73 -9.53
CA CYS A 71 -8.11 8.27 -9.59
C CYS A 71 -7.63 7.59 -8.30
N ASP A 72 -6.88 8.28 -7.45
CA ASP A 72 -6.34 7.77 -6.19
C ASP A 72 -7.08 8.30 -4.96
N THR A 73 -7.99 9.24 -5.18
CA THR A 73 -8.95 9.73 -4.19
C THR A 73 -10.20 8.84 -4.22
N GLY A 74 -10.59 8.34 -3.04
CA GLY A 74 -11.68 7.39 -2.91
C GLY A 74 -13.07 8.01 -2.88
N SER A 75 -14.08 7.19 -3.18
CA SER A 75 -15.48 7.56 -2.97
C SER A 75 -15.79 7.74 -1.48
N SER A 76 -16.86 8.47 -1.16
CA SER A 76 -17.31 8.63 0.22
C SER A 76 -17.66 7.28 0.87
N PRO A 77 -17.57 7.13 2.20
CA PRO A 77 -17.99 5.89 2.88
C PRO A 77 -19.41 5.43 2.51
N ALA A 78 -20.35 6.36 2.36
CA ALA A 78 -21.72 6.07 1.94
C ALA A 78 -21.82 5.51 0.51
N GLU A 79 -20.99 6.00 -0.41
CA GLU A 79 -20.93 5.46 -1.77
C GLU A 79 -20.27 4.08 -1.82
N VAL A 80 -19.19 3.87 -1.05
CA VAL A 80 -18.55 2.55 -0.93
C VAL A 80 -19.51 1.54 -0.32
N ALA A 81 -20.23 1.92 0.74
CA ALA A 81 -21.26 1.08 1.36
C ALA A 81 -22.37 0.71 0.37
N ARG A 82 -22.83 1.65 -0.46
CA ARG A 82 -23.84 1.39 -1.49
C ARG A 82 -23.34 0.45 -2.58
N GLU A 83 -22.11 0.66 -3.06
CA GLU A 83 -21.47 -0.17 -4.09
C GLU A 83 -21.33 -1.64 -3.64
N PHE A 84 -21.03 -1.85 -2.36
CA PHE A 84 -20.67 -3.16 -1.82
C PHE A 84 -21.69 -3.75 -0.83
N GLN A 85 -22.90 -3.19 -0.73
CA GLN A 85 -23.93 -3.55 0.27
C GLN A 85 -24.26 -5.06 0.33
N SER A 86 -24.14 -5.78 -0.78
CA SER A 86 -24.45 -7.21 -0.89
C SER A 86 -23.22 -8.11 -1.01
N LYS A 87 -22.03 -7.56 -0.81
CA LYS A 87 -20.76 -8.29 -0.93
C LYS A 87 -20.17 -8.59 0.45
N PRO A 88 -19.34 -9.65 0.59
CA PRO A 88 -18.72 -10.01 1.87
C PRO A 88 -17.57 -9.06 2.20
N ILE A 89 -17.88 -7.79 2.47
CA ILE A 89 -16.91 -6.74 2.81
C ILE A 89 -17.19 -6.26 4.23
N ASP A 90 -16.14 -6.11 5.02
CA ASP A 90 -16.16 -5.40 6.29
C ASP A 90 -15.72 -3.95 6.05
N LEU A 91 -16.66 -3.02 6.21
CA LEU A 91 -16.47 -1.59 6.01
C LEU A 91 -16.32 -0.81 7.33
N SER A 92 -16.27 -1.50 8.48
CA SER A 92 -16.23 -0.85 9.79
C SER A 92 -15.11 0.18 9.94
N ALA A 93 -13.94 -0.05 9.34
CA ALA A 93 -12.80 0.86 9.41
C ALA A 93 -12.97 2.15 8.59
N ILE A 94 -13.93 2.23 7.66
CA ILE A 94 -14.19 3.44 6.85
C ILE A 94 -15.41 4.23 7.32
N GLU A 95 -16.22 3.66 8.22
CA GLU A 95 -17.37 4.31 8.88
C GLU A 95 -16.89 5.33 9.91
N THR A 96 -16.40 6.46 9.41
CA THR A 96 -15.85 7.57 10.19
C THR A 96 -16.83 8.74 10.24
N PRO A 97 -16.80 9.58 11.29
CA PRO A 97 -17.56 10.82 11.31
C PRO A 97 -17.25 11.73 10.12
N GLU A 98 -18.23 12.55 9.74
CA GLU A 98 -18.05 13.56 8.69
C GLU A 98 -16.84 14.46 8.98
N GLY A 99 -16.04 14.75 7.95
CA GLY A 99 -14.79 15.52 8.07
C GLY A 99 -13.58 14.71 8.55
N GLN A 100 -13.73 13.44 8.94
CA GLN A 100 -12.63 12.54 9.30
C GLN A 100 -12.46 11.39 8.29
N HIS A 101 -13.08 11.51 7.12
CA HIS A 101 -13.09 10.46 6.13
C HIS A 101 -11.69 10.17 5.56
N TRP A 102 -11.44 8.88 5.36
CA TRP A 102 -10.21 8.34 4.79
C TRP A 102 -9.87 8.91 3.41
N ASN A 103 -10.89 9.26 2.63
CA ASN A 103 -10.76 9.75 1.27
C ASN A 103 -10.48 11.27 1.17
N SER A 104 -10.21 11.96 2.29
CA SER A 104 -9.92 13.41 2.31
C SER A 104 -8.58 13.80 1.71
N LYS A 105 -7.60 12.89 1.68
CA LYS A 105 -6.20 13.15 1.27
C LYS A 105 -5.55 14.32 2.04
N THR A 106 -5.93 14.51 3.31
CA THR A 106 -5.34 15.49 4.23
C THR A 106 -4.93 14.84 5.55
N GLY A 107 -4.12 15.52 6.36
CA GLY A 107 -3.65 15.02 7.66
C GLY A 107 -2.98 13.63 7.54
N LYS A 108 -3.47 12.64 8.32
CA LYS A 108 -3.01 11.23 8.24
C LYS A 108 -3.14 10.63 6.82
N TRP A 109 -4.09 11.13 6.03
CA TRP A 109 -4.39 10.62 4.68
C TRP A 109 -3.65 11.38 3.59
N ALA A 110 -2.84 12.39 3.94
CA ALA A 110 -2.16 13.27 3.01
C ALA A 110 -1.23 12.53 2.02
N PRO A 111 -1.01 13.10 0.81
CA PRO A 111 -0.17 12.50 -0.22
C PRO A 111 1.33 12.81 -0.05
N ASN A 112 1.76 13.26 1.13
CA ASN A 112 3.18 13.49 1.42
C ASN A 112 3.84 12.24 2.00
N ALA A 113 5.16 12.12 1.81
CA ALA A 113 5.93 10.96 2.22
C ALA A 113 5.77 10.60 3.70
N ASP A 114 5.76 11.57 4.61
CA ASP A 114 5.67 11.33 6.06
C ASP A 114 4.33 10.67 6.43
N ALA A 115 3.21 11.18 5.91
CA ALA A 115 1.89 10.59 6.13
C ALA A 115 1.79 9.18 5.52
N ILE A 116 2.37 8.95 4.35
CA ILE A 116 2.39 7.64 3.69
C ILE A 116 3.22 6.63 4.50
N ILE A 117 4.42 7.02 4.96
CA ILE A 117 5.29 6.19 5.82
C ILE A 117 4.56 5.83 7.12
N ALA A 118 3.90 6.80 7.75
CA ALA A 118 3.13 6.57 8.97
C ALA A 118 1.97 5.58 8.74
N ARG A 119 1.24 5.69 7.63
CA ARG A 119 0.19 4.73 7.26
C ARG A 119 0.75 3.33 7.00
N ALA A 120 1.84 3.22 6.26
CA ALA A 120 2.50 1.96 5.98
C ALA A 120 2.97 1.26 7.26
N ALA A 121 3.60 2.01 8.18
CA ALA A 121 4.02 1.50 9.48
C ALA A 121 2.83 1.05 10.35
N ALA A 122 1.74 1.83 10.36
CA ALA A 122 0.51 1.45 11.07
C ALA A 122 -0.10 0.16 10.51
N ALA A 123 -0.15 0.02 9.18
CA ALA A 123 -0.64 -1.20 8.51
C ALA A 123 0.22 -2.43 8.85
N ARG A 124 1.55 -2.31 8.78
CA ARG A 124 2.45 -3.42 9.15
C ARG A 124 2.27 -3.86 10.60
N LYS A 125 2.16 -2.91 11.54
CA LYS A 125 1.90 -3.21 12.96
C LYS A 125 0.55 -3.89 13.17
N TRP A 126 -0.49 -3.41 12.50
CA TRP A 126 -1.81 -4.03 12.56
C TRP A 126 -1.76 -5.47 12.06
N LEU A 127 -1.10 -5.72 10.92
CA LEU A 127 -0.92 -7.07 10.37
C LEU A 127 -0.11 -7.98 11.30
N LEU A 128 0.97 -7.49 11.90
CA LEU A 128 1.77 -8.27 12.86
C LEU A 128 0.95 -8.68 14.10
N SER A 129 -0.02 -7.85 14.50
CA SER A 129 -0.88 -8.13 15.66
C SER A 129 -2.01 -9.12 15.39
N ARG A 130 -2.19 -9.54 14.13
CA ARG A 130 -3.27 -10.45 13.73
C ARG A 130 -2.99 -11.88 14.20
N PRO A 131 -4.02 -12.62 14.63
CA PRO A 131 -3.89 -14.05 14.90
C PRO A 131 -3.78 -14.89 13.61
N GLU A 132 -4.24 -14.38 12.47
CA GLU A 132 -4.17 -15.05 11.17
C GLU A 132 -2.72 -15.15 10.67
N LYS A 133 -2.36 -16.31 10.12
CA LYS A 133 -1.00 -16.59 9.63
C LYS A 133 -0.81 -16.15 8.19
N ASP A 134 -1.76 -16.50 7.33
CA ASP A 134 -1.69 -16.27 5.89
C ASP A 134 -2.71 -15.20 5.48
N ILE A 135 -2.22 -13.97 5.36
CA ILE A 135 -3.03 -12.78 5.07
C ILE A 135 -2.76 -12.28 3.66
N VAL A 136 -3.81 -12.19 2.85
CA VAL A 136 -3.76 -11.52 1.55
C VAL A 136 -4.00 -10.03 1.73
N VAL A 137 -3.09 -9.21 1.18
CA VAL A 137 -3.20 -7.75 1.20
C VAL A 137 -3.26 -7.22 -0.24
N VAL A 138 -4.36 -6.55 -0.60
CA VAL A 138 -4.59 -5.97 -1.93
C VAL A 138 -4.46 -4.45 -1.87
N THR A 139 -3.42 -3.91 -2.49
CA THR A 139 -3.08 -2.48 -2.47
C THR A 139 -2.58 -2.00 -3.85
N HIS A 140 -1.74 -0.96 -3.92
CA HIS A 140 -1.36 -0.25 -5.14
C HIS A 140 0.14 -0.17 -5.31
N GLY A 141 0.60 -0.07 -6.56
CA GLY A 141 2.03 -0.05 -6.91
C GLY A 141 2.82 1.05 -6.19
N GLY A 142 2.31 2.29 -6.19
CA GLY A 142 3.01 3.41 -5.54
C GLY A 142 3.11 3.23 -4.02
N PHE A 143 2.07 2.69 -3.39
CA PHE A 143 2.06 2.42 -1.96
C PHE A 143 2.97 1.25 -1.55
N LEU A 144 3.13 0.24 -2.42
CA LEU A 144 3.93 -0.95 -2.12
C LEU A 144 5.39 -0.62 -1.78
N HIS A 145 5.99 0.40 -2.38
CA HIS A 145 7.35 0.84 -2.03
C HIS A 145 7.49 1.24 -0.56
N TYR A 146 6.52 2.01 -0.04
CA TYR A 146 6.50 2.41 1.37
C TYR A 146 6.10 1.25 2.28
N PHE A 147 5.24 0.37 1.78
CA PHE A 147 4.68 -0.74 2.55
C PHE A 147 5.69 -1.86 2.76
N THR A 148 6.46 -2.23 1.74
CA THR A 148 7.49 -3.27 1.81
C THR A 148 8.87 -2.76 2.21
N GLU A 149 9.05 -1.43 2.29
CA GLU A 149 10.34 -0.77 2.53
C GLU A 149 11.44 -1.20 1.53
N ASP A 150 11.01 -1.67 0.35
CA ASP A 150 11.90 -2.13 -0.71
C ASP A 150 12.19 -0.97 -1.68
N TRP A 151 13.39 -0.42 -1.55
CA TRP A 151 13.91 0.68 -2.37
C TRP A 151 15.06 0.24 -3.29
N ILE A 152 15.31 -1.07 -3.43
CA ILE A 152 16.47 -1.59 -4.18
C ILE A 152 16.39 -1.11 -5.64
N GLY A 153 17.37 -0.32 -6.07
CA GLY A 153 17.45 0.23 -7.43
C GLY A 153 16.73 1.56 -7.63
N ALA A 154 16.10 2.16 -6.60
CA ALA A 154 15.51 3.50 -6.70
C ALA A 154 16.56 4.58 -7.07
N ASP A 155 17.80 4.37 -6.64
CA ASP A 155 18.99 5.17 -6.94
C ASP A 155 19.41 5.15 -8.42
N ARG A 156 19.13 4.06 -9.15
CA ARG A 156 19.50 3.93 -10.56
C ARG A 156 18.58 4.69 -11.52
N PHE A 157 17.41 5.10 -11.04
CA PHE A 157 16.38 5.74 -11.87
C PHE A 157 16.03 7.16 -11.39
N ALA A 158 16.34 7.49 -10.14
CA ALA A 158 16.39 8.86 -9.69
C ALA A 158 17.73 9.46 -10.12
N GLY A 159 17.77 10.28 -11.17
CA GLY A 159 18.90 11.18 -11.45
C GLY A 159 19.07 12.25 -10.36
N ILE A 160 19.08 11.86 -9.10
CA ILE A 160 19.08 12.69 -7.90
C ILE A 160 20.36 12.35 -7.16
N HIS A 161 21.36 13.22 -7.28
CA HIS A 161 22.52 13.22 -6.40
C HIS A 161 22.05 13.17 -4.95
N HIS A 162 22.72 12.35 -4.13
CA HIS A 162 22.47 11.98 -2.72
C HIS A 162 22.12 13.10 -1.69
N HIS A 163 21.92 14.34 -2.11
CA HIS A 163 21.77 15.50 -1.25
C HIS A 163 20.32 15.98 -1.00
N HIS A 164 19.28 15.30 -1.52
CA HIS A 164 17.89 15.79 -1.39
C HIS A 164 16.85 14.75 -0.92
N LEU A 165 17.27 13.57 -0.47
CA LEU A 165 16.36 12.68 0.26
C LEU A 165 16.31 13.13 1.73
N PRO A 166 15.11 13.23 2.36
CA PRO A 166 15.01 13.51 3.79
C PRO A 166 15.84 12.47 4.56
N SER A 167 16.43 12.85 5.69
CA SER A 167 17.31 11.96 6.48
C SER A 167 16.62 10.66 6.95
N SER A 168 15.29 10.60 6.91
CA SER A 168 14.48 9.39 7.13
C SER A 168 14.42 8.40 5.95
N VAL A 169 14.89 8.82 4.77
CA VAL A 169 14.99 8.05 3.52
C VAL A 169 16.45 7.85 3.10
N ALA A 170 17.40 8.45 3.83
CA ALA A 170 18.82 8.23 3.63
C ALA A 170 19.18 6.82 4.12
N TYR A 171 19.35 5.91 3.16
CA TYR A 171 20.03 4.63 3.32
C TYR A 171 21.30 4.78 4.20
N HIS A 172 21.35 4.07 5.33
CA HIS A 172 22.56 3.93 6.13
C HIS A 172 23.23 2.57 5.80
N PRO A 173 24.33 2.55 5.02
CA PRO A 173 25.08 1.34 4.72
C PRO A 173 26.00 0.99 5.89
N HIS A 174 25.45 0.68 7.07
CA HIS A 174 26.26 0.12 8.15
C HIS A 174 25.51 -1.00 8.86
N HIS A 175 25.31 -2.11 8.15
CA HIS A 175 25.19 -3.41 8.80
C HIS A 175 26.08 -4.41 8.05
N HIS A 176 27.23 -4.72 8.67
CA HIS A 176 28.10 -5.81 8.29
C HIS A 176 27.32 -7.12 8.34
N LEU A 177 26.95 -7.65 7.17
CA LEU A 177 26.68 -9.06 6.97
C LEU A 177 27.82 -9.59 6.08
N GLY A 178 28.55 -10.58 6.60
CA GLY A 178 29.85 -11.00 6.08
C GLY A 178 29.82 -11.60 4.68
N GLU A 179 30.92 -11.38 3.95
CA GLU A 179 31.54 -12.05 2.77
C GLU A 179 30.76 -12.91 1.75
N PHE A 180 29.46 -13.15 1.89
CA PHE A 180 28.65 -13.88 0.88
C PHE A 180 28.01 -12.96 -0.17
N ASP A 181 28.17 -11.63 -0.05
CA ASP A 181 27.34 -10.64 -0.77
C ASP A 181 27.92 -10.09 -2.09
N ILE A 182 28.98 -10.67 -2.64
CA ILE A 182 29.59 -10.14 -3.89
C ILE A 182 29.00 -10.78 -5.17
N ILE A 183 28.25 -11.90 -5.07
CA ILE A 183 27.77 -12.63 -6.25
C ILE A 183 26.30 -12.29 -6.64
N LEU A 184 25.50 -11.65 -5.78
CA LEU A 184 24.08 -11.30 -6.04
C LEU A 184 23.85 -9.87 -6.57
N ASN A 185 24.92 -9.11 -6.80
CA ASN A 185 24.92 -7.65 -6.88
C ASN A 185 24.37 -7.00 -8.16
N ASN A 186 23.55 -7.68 -8.98
CA ASN A 186 22.98 -7.00 -10.17
C ASN A 186 21.72 -7.59 -10.82
N ARG A 187 21.09 -8.63 -10.28
CA ARG A 187 19.95 -9.29 -10.95
C ARG A 187 18.57 -8.84 -10.48
N HIS A 188 18.44 -8.25 -9.30
CA HIS A 188 17.13 -7.90 -8.72
C HIS A 188 16.79 -6.40 -8.79
N ALA A 189 17.40 -5.65 -9.71
CA ALA A 189 17.14 -4.22 -9.86
C ALA A 189 15.77 -3.98 -10.54
N GLY A 190 14.72 -3.81 -9.74
CA GLY A 190 13.38 -3.47 -10.21
C GLY A 190 12.30 -3.70 -9.15
N THR A 191 11.91 -2.64 -8.45
CA THR A 191 10.84 -2.66 -7.43
C THR A 191 9.44 -2.49 -8.02
N GLY A 192 9.32 -2.28 -9.34
CA GLY A 192 8.04 -2.10 -10.01
C GLY A 192 7.17 -3.35 -9.91
N TRP A 193 5.86 -3.15 -9.85
CA TRP A 193 4.87 -4.22 -9.73
C TRP A 193 4.05 -4.30 -11.01
N ALA A 194 3.82 -5.51 -11.52
CA ALA A 194 2.83 -5.71 -12.57
C ALA A 194 1.41 -5.69 -11.97
N ASN A 195 0.44 -5.26 -12.78
CA ASN A 195 -0.97 -5.35 -12.39
C ASN A 195 -1.33 -6.79 -12.07
N THR A 196 -1.94 -7.00 -10.90
CA THR A 196 -2.37 -8.33 -10.43
C THR A 196 -1.21 -9.32 -10.23
N GLU A 197 0.01 -8.82 -10.04
CA GLU A 197 1.12 -9.61 -9.51
C GLU A 197 0.90 -9.92 -8.03
N TYR A 198 1.38 -11.08 -7.57
CA TYR A 198 1.51 -11.36 -6.14
C TYR A 198 2.96 -11.63 -5.77
N ARG A 199 3.35 -11.18 -4.57
CA ARG A 199 4.60 -11.51 -3.89
C ARG A 199 4.28 -11.97 -2.48
N THR A 200 5.13 -12.84 -1.93
CA THR A 200 4.94 -13.36 -0.57
C THR A 200 6.03 -12.80 0.34
N TYR A 201 5.63 -12.44 1.55
CA TYR A 201 6.50 -11.86 2.58
C TYR A 201 6.26 -12.55 3.91
N THR A 202 7.29 -12.59 4.74
CA THR A 202 7.19 -12.88 6.17
C THR A 202 7.56 -11.66 6.98
N PHE A 203 7.09 -11.59 8.22
CA PHE A 203 7.66 -10.63 9.18
C PHE A 203 9.07 -11.07 9.56
N LYS A 204 9.96 -10.09 9.71
CA LYS A 204 11.35 -10.33 10.11
C LYS A 204 11.45 -11.06 11.45
N SER A 205 10.54 -10.77 12.39
CA SER A 205 10.34 -11.56 13.60
C SER A 205 8.94 -11.36 14.18
N ALA A 206 8.58 -12.10 15.23
CA ALA A 206 7.29 -11.96 15.92
C ALA A 206 7.06 -10.58 16.56
N THR A 207 8.10 -9.77 16.72
CA THR A 207 8.03 -8.42 17.31
C THR A 207 8.49 -7.31 16.36
N ASP A 208 8.99 -7.67 15.17
CA ASP A 208 9.51 -6.74 14.17
C ASP A 208 8.60 -6.75 12.94
N PRO A 209 7.81 -5.68 12.71
CA PRO A 209 6.81 -5.65 11.66
C PRO A 209 7.42 -5.42 10.26
N THR A 210 8.74 -5.34 10.12
CA THR A 210 9.39 -5.25 8.79
C THR A 210 9.16 -6.51 7.97
N PHE A 211 8.82 -6.34 6.70
CA PHE A 211 8.63 -7.44 5.77
C PHE A 211 9.96 -7.92 5.17
N VAL A 212 10.06 -9.24 4.96
CA VAL A 212 11.13 -9.89 4.21
C VAL A 212 10.48 -10.71 3.11
N GLU A 213 10.80 -10.42 1.85
CA GLU A 213 10.26 -11.19 0.72
C GLU A 213 10.77 -12.64 0.79
N THR A 214 9.88 -13.62 0.58
CA THR A 214 10.28 -15.02 0.69
C THR A 214 11.18 -15.45 -0.49
N PRO A 215 12.10 -16.42 -0.28
CA PRO A 215 12.95 -16.93 -1.36
C PRO A 215 12.17 -17.44 -2.58
N GLU A 216 11.00 -18.04 -2.37
CA GLU A 216 10.14 -18.55 -3.45
C GLU A 216 9.54 -17.41 -4.28
N SER A 217 9.20 -16.30 -3.64
CA SER A 217 8.74 -15.10 -4.34
C SER A 217 9.85 -14.48 -5.18
N LEU A 218 11.04 -14.31 -4.58
CA LEU A 218 12.22 -13.82 -5.28
C LEU A 218 12.57 -14.71 -6.48
N ALA A 219 12.58 -16.03 -6.31
CA ALA A 219 12.85 -16.98 -7.38
C ALA A 219 11.81 -16.91 -8.50
N ARG A 220 10.51 -16.75 -8.17
CA ARG A 220 9.43 -16.63 -9.16
C ARG A 220 9.57 -15.38 -10.02
N ARG A 221 10.01 -14.25 -9.44
CA ARG A 221 10.15 -12.99 -10.17
C ARG A 221 11.54 -12.76 -10.78
N SER A 222 12.53 -13.57 -10.43
CA SER A 222 13.89 -13.48 -10.95
C SER A 222 13.92 -13.47 -12.49
N GLY A 223 14.47 -12.41 -13.08
CA GLY A 223 14.54 -12.22 -14.54
C GLY A 223 13.29 -11.60 -15.18
N THR A 224 12.26 -11.30 -14.39
CA THR A 224 11.04 -10.58 -14.82
C THR A 224 10.84 -9.26 -14.07
N GLU A 225 11.89 -8.80 -13.37
CA GLU A 225 11.90 -7.56 -12.62
C GLU A 225 11.55 -6.38 -13.53
N LYS A 226 10.73 -5.47 -13.01
CA LYS A 226 10.29 -4.30 -13.76
C LYS A 226 10.88 -3.04 -13.15
N PRO A 227 11.41 -2.13 -13.98
CA PRO A 227 11.70 -0.79 -13.52
C PRO A 227 10.39 -0.08 -13.17
N LEU A 228 10.50 0.99 -12.38
CA LEU A 228 9.37 1.90 -12.14
C LEU A 228 8.86 2.45 -13.47
N SER A 229 7.55 2.46 -13.65
CA SER A 229 6.91 3.19 -14.74
C SER A 229 7.15 4.70 -14.58
N LYS A 230 6.99 5.45 -15.68
CA LYS A 230 7.09 6.91 -15.65
C LYS A 230 6.06 7.54 -14.69
N GLU A 231 4.89 6.92 -14.57
CA GLU A 231 3.82 7.39 -13.69
C GLU A 231 4.16 7.15 -12.22
N GLU A 232 4.66 5.95 -11.87
CA GLU A 232 5.16 5.65 -10.52
C GLU A 232 6.29 6.60 -10.13
N MET A 233 7.26 6.82 -11.02
CA MET A 233 8.36 7.75 -10.77
C MET A 233 7.86 9.19 -10.55
N LYS A 234 6.89 9.65 -11.35
CA LYS A 234 6.28 10.98 -11.19
C LYS A 234 5.51 11.10 -9.87
N ASN A 235 4.83 10.03 -9.44
CA ASN A 235 4.12 9.99 -8.17
C ASN A 235 5.10 10.03 -7.00
N LEU A 236 6.18 9.24 -7.01
CA LEU A 236 7.23 9.29 -5.99
C LEU A 236 7.89 10.67 -5.90
N GLN A 237 8.12 11.34 -7.02
CA GLN A 237 8.62 12.72 -7.02
C GLN A 237 7.62 13.70 -6.39
N ARG A 238 6.32 13.51 -6.63
CA ARG A 238 5.28 14.35 -6.04
C ARG A 238 5.22 14.15 -4.52
N THR A 239 5.17 12.91 -4.04
CA THR A 239 5.07 12.62 -2.61
C THR A 239 6.26 13.16 -1.82
N ALA A 240 7.45 13.20 -2.44
CA ALA A 240 8.66 13.80 -1.87
C ALA A 240 8.67 15.34 -1.86
N THR A 241 7.90 16.00 -2.73
CA THR A 241 7.89 17.47 -2.90
C THR A 241 6.70 18.15 -2.23
N VAL A 242 5.61 17.43 -1.94
CA VAL A 242 4.48 17.94 -1.16
C VAL A 242 4.93 18.20 0.27
N LYS A 243 4.97 19.48 0.66
CA LYS A 243 5.26 19.88 2.04
C LYS A 243 4.09 19.51 2.97
N PRO A 244 4.36 19.10 4.22
CA PRO A 244 3.31 18.97 5.23
C PRO A 244 2.55 20.30 5.38
N GLU A 245 1.22 20.26 5.46
CA GLU A 245 0.46 21.43 5.88
C GLU A 245 0.85 21.78 7.32
N GLU A 246 1.33 23.01 7.55
CA GLU A 246 1.57 23.48 8.91
C GLU A 246 0.22 23.54 9.65
N PRO A 247 0.14 23.03 10.89
CA PRO A 247 -1.08 23.18 11.68
C PRO A 247 -1.35 24.67 11.89
N GLY A 248 -2.44 25.15 11.28
CA GLY A 248 -2.84 26.54 11.34
C GLY A 248 -2.97 26.99 12.79
N HIS A 249 -2.08 27.88 13.23
CA HIS A 249 -2.22 28.57 14.50
C HIS A 249 -3.52 29.39 14.46
N GLN A 250 -4.58 28.90 15.09
CA GLN A 250 -5.70 29.75 15.48
C GLN A 250 -5.16 30.78 16.47
N LYS A 251 -4.94 32.02 16.02
CA LYS A 251 -4.74 33.16 16.92
C LYS A 251 -5.98 33.27 17.79
N ALA A 252 -5.82 33.04 19.09
CA ALA A 252 -6.83 33.34 20.08
C ALA A 252 -7.24 34.81 19.95
N ALA A 253 -8.49 35.07 19.57
CA ALA A 253 -9.04 36.40 19.60
C ALA A 253 -9.16 36.85 21.06
N SER A 254 -8.48 37.94 21.41
CA SER A 254 -8.55 38.59 22.69
C SER A 254 -9.97 39.11 22.95
N ILE A 255 -10.65 38.51 23.92
CA ILE A 255 -11.91 39.04 24.48
C ILE A 255 -11.56 40.24 25.34
N GLN A 256 -11.82 41.46 24.86
CA GLN A 256 -11.87 42.65 25.71
C GLN A 256 -13.23 42.68 26.42
N ALA A 257 -13.22 42.42 27.73
CA ALA A 257 -14.35 42.73 28.60
C ALA A 257 -14.39 44.26 28.82
N LYS A 258 -15.51 44.90 28.46
CA LYS A 258 -15.84 46.24 28.94
C LYS A 258 -16.64 46.10 30.24
N VAL A 259 -16.12 46.71 31.30
CA VAL A 259 -16.85 47.11 32.51
C VAL A 259 -17.61 48.39 32.20
#